data_AF-A0A954FSM0-F1
#
_entry.id   AF-A0A954FSM0-F1
#
_cell.length_a   1.000
_cell.length_b   1.000
_cell.length_c   1.000
_cell.angle_alpha   90.00
_cell.angle_beta   90.00
_cell.angle_gamma   90.00
#
_symmetry.space_group_name_H-M   'P 1'
#
loop_
_entity.id
_entity.type
_entity.pdbx_description
1 polymer ?
#
loop_
_entity_poly.entity_id
_entity_poly.type
_entity_poly.pdbx_seq_one_letter_code
_entity_poly.pdbx_strand_id
1 'polypeptide(L)'
;MVRILYIIFTLPLLLFSIAFILLVLLSITHPLGDAAIPMGPKIDLPDSHYYLYLYGPAFEGEYFYGLFAEHPFQQYESRTLGPLNIEVTTTPTVKAEADGVYRITWGSKPDAPYTVIDVIHGKYVEDSNPANERNQPFKLYHFEPPNCQKPVIQNNDQ
;
A
#
# COMPACT_ATOMS: atom_id res chain seq x y z
N MET A 1 38.09 -15.35 -49.27
CA MET A 1 36.75 -15.97 -49.16
C MET A 1 36.44 -16.44 -47.74
N VAL A 2 37.25 -17.31 -47.13
CA VAL A 2 37.07 -17.82 -45.74
C VAL A 2 36.97 -16.71 -44.69
N ARG A 3 37.81 -15.66 -44.78
CA ARG A 3 37.82 -14.53 -43.83
C ARG A 3 36.55 -13.66 -43.90
N ILE A 4 35.96 -13.54 -45.09
CA ILE A 4 34.72 -12.78 -45.31
C ILE A 4 33.53 -13.58 -44.79
N LEU A 5 33.49 -14.89 -45.07
CA LEU A 5 32.50 -15.81 -44.50
C LEU A 5 32.55 -15.81 -42.96
N TYR A 6 33.75 -15.83 -42.36
CA TYR A 6 33.91 -15.76 -40.91
C TYR A 6 33.30 -14.48 -40.32
N ILE A 7 33.56 -13.31 -40.91
CA ILE A 7 32.98 -12.03 -40.46
C ILE A 7 31.46 -12.01 -40.63
N ILE A 8 30.94 -12.58 -41.72
CA ILE A 8 29.49 -12.69 -41.97
C ILE A 8 28.79 -13.54 -40.90
N PHE A 9 29.46 -14.55 -40.34
CA PHE A 9 28.88 -15.40 -39.29
C PHE A 9 29.15 -14.93 -37.86
N THR A 10 30.30 -14.30 -37.58
CA THR A 10 30.64 -13.87 -36.21
C THR A 10 30.00 -12.55 -35.81
N LEU A 11 29.79 -11.63 -36.75
CA LEU A 11 29.19 -10.33 -36.46
C LEU A 11 27.72 -10.43 -36.00
N PRO A 12 26.84 -11.21 -36.66
CA PRO A 12 25.45 -11.37 -36.21
C PRO A 12 25.39 -12.08 -34.87
N LEU A 13 26.25 -13.09 -34.66
CA LEU A 13 26.31 -13.84 -33.39
C LEU A 13 26.65 -12.90 -32.22
N LEU A 14 27.64 -12.02 -32.41
CA LEU A 14 28.05 -11.03 -31.40
C LEU A 14 26.92 -10.03 -31.11
N LEU A 15 26.24 -9.52 -32.14
CA LEU A 15 25.11 -8.61 -31.97
C LEU A 15 23.93 -9.28 -31.25
N PHE A 16 23.62 -10.54 -31.56
CA PHE A 16 22.61 -11.33 -30.84
C PHE A 16 22.99 -11.53 -29.38
N SER A 17 24.26 -11.84 -29.08
CA SER A 17 24.73 -11.98 -27.70
C SER A 17 24.61 -10.66 -26.93
N ILE A 18 24.97 -9.52 -27.53
CA ILE A 18 24.83 -8.20 -26.90
C ILE A 18 23.36 -7.87 -26.65
N ALA A 19 22.49 -8.08 -27.65
CA ALA A 19 21.05 -7.85 -27.51
C ALA A 19 20.42 -8.73 -26.42
N PHE A 20 20.84 -9.99 -26.32
CA PHE A 20 20.39 -10.90 -25.28
C PHE A 20 20.86 -10.46 -23.88
N ILE A 21 22.12 -10.06 -23.74
CA ILE A 21 22.65 -9.54 -22.47
C ILE A 21 21.89 -8.28 -22.06
N LEU A 22 21.65 -7.35 -22.99
CA LEU A 22 20.89 -6.12 -22.74
C LEU A 22 19.45 -6.44 -22.32
N LEU A 23 18.80 -7.40 -22.97
CA LEU A 23 17.45 -7.83 -22.60
C LEU A 23 17.40 -8.41 -21.18
N VAL A 24 18.36 -9.26 -20.82
CA VAL A 24 18.48 -9.81 -19.47
C VAL A 24 18.74 -8.71 -18.45
N LEU A 25 19.62 -7.76 -18.76
CA LEU A 25 19.89 -6.60 -17.89
C LEU A 25 18.64 -5.75 -17.70
N LEU A 26 17.87 -5.51 -18.77
CA LEU A 26 16.61 -4.77 -18.72
C LEU A 26 15.58 -5.49 -17.86
N SER A 27 15.51 -6.82 -17.97
CA SER A 27 14.59 -7.67 -17.21
C SER A 27 14.91 -7.72 -15.70
N ILE A 28 16.18 -7.54 -15.32
CA ILE A 28 16.60 -7.49 -13.92
C ILE A 28 16.44 -6.07 -13.34
N THR A 29 16.60 -5.04 -14.16
CA THR A 29 16.56 -3.63 -13.73
C THR A 29 15.18 -2.99 -13.81
N HIS A 30 14.25 -3.55 -14.60
CA HIS A 30 12.87 -3.11 -14.63
C HIS A 30 12.02 -4.07 -13.79
N PRO A 31 11.53 -3.67 -12.62
CA PRO A 31 10.58 -4.48 -11.88
C PRO A 31 9.37 -4.73 -12.79
N LEU A 32 8.96 -6.01 -12.90
CA LEU A 32 7.64 -6.37 -13.39
C LEU A 32 6.62 -5.51 -12.63
N GLY A 33 5.75 -4.82 -13.36
CA GLY A 33 4.97 -3.66 -12.88
C GLY A 33 4.31 -3.83 -11.52
N ASP A 34 4.05 -2.68 -10.86
CA ASP A 34 3.51 -2.55 -9.49
C ASP A 34 2.67 -3.76 -9.07
N ALA A 35 3.31 -4.68 -8.34
CA ALA A 35 2.59 -5.75 -7.69
C ALA A 35 1.60 -5.10 -6.73
N ALA A 36 0.31 -5.36 -6.93
CA ALA A 36 -0.72 -4.85 -6.02
C ALA A 36 -0.39 -5.30 -4.60
N ILE A 37 -0.36 -4.34 -3.67
CA ILE A 37 -0.04 -4.62 -2.27
C ILE A 37 -1.13 -5.57 -1.74
N PRO A 38 -0.76 -6.72 -1.15
CA PRO A 38 -1.75 -7.66 -0.67
C PRO A 38 -2.66 -7.02 0.37
N MET A 39 -3.94 -7.38 0.35
CA MET A 39 -4.98 -6.87 1.23
C MET A 39 -5.57 -8.02 2.04
N GLY A 40 -5.71 -7.80 3.35
CA GLY A 40 -6.30 -8.73 4.30
C GLY A 40 -7.83 -8.73 4.27
N PRO A 41 -8.47 -9.49 5.17
CA PRO A 41 -9.92 -9.48 5.31
C PRO A 41 -10.44 -8.11 5.75
N LYS A 42 -11.73 -7.85 5.49
CA LYS A 42 -12.44 -6.70 6.05
C LYS A 42 -12.58 -6.88 7.55
N ILE A 43 -12.32 -5.82 8.30
CA ILE A 43 -12.34 -5.81 9.77
C ILE A 43 -13.42 -4.84 10.21
N ASP A 44 -14.60 -5.37 10.54
CA ASP A 44 -15.70 -4.55 11.01
C ASP A 44 -15.42 -4.03 12.43
N LEU A 45 -15.74 -2.77 12.67
CA LEU A 45 -15.75 -2.18 14.01
C LEU A 45 -17.18 -2.29 14.56
N PRO A 46 -17.44 -3.17 15.54
CA PRO A 46 -18.79 -3.46 16.03
C PRO A 46 -19.53 -2.19 16.44
N ASP A 47 -20.82 -2.11 16.19
CA ASP A 47 -21.66 -0.97 16.59
C ASP A 47 -21.27 0.37 15.94
N SER A 48 -20.52 0.34 14.84
CA SER A 48 -20.17 1.52 14.03
C SER A 48 -20.37 1.25 12.54
N HIS A 49 -20.36 2.31 11.72
CA HIS A 49 -20.40 2.21 10.25
C HIS A 49 -18.99 2.20 9.62
N TYR A 50 -17.97 1.99 10.45
CA TYR A 50 -16.57 2.00 10.06
C TYR A 50 -16.00 0.59 9.99
N TYR A 51 -15.00 0.40 9.12
CA TYR A 51 -14.27 -0.84 9.00
C TYR A 51 -12.82 -0.57 8.57
N LEU A 52 -11.95 -1.56 8.76
CA LEU A 52 -10.55 -1.49 8.35
C LEU A 52 -10.19 -2.58 7.33
N TYR A 53 -9.10 -2.32 6.62
CA TYR A 53 -8.32 -3.33 5.91
C TYR A 53 -6.87 -3.25 6.38
N LEU A 54 -6.24 -4.41 6.57
CA LEU A 54 -4.79 -4.54 6.65
C LEU A 54 -4.23 -4.70 5.24
N TYR A 55 -3.11 -4.05 4.96
CA TYR A 55 -2.38 -4.17 3.71
C TYR A 55 -0.93 -4.50 4.01
N GLY A 56 -0.32 -5.28 3.13
CA GLY A 56 1.08 -5.67 3.20
C GLY A 56 1.26 -7.20 3.06
N PRO A 57 2.50 -7.69 3.14
CA PRO A 57 3.71 -6.88 3.23
C PRO A 57 3.93 -6.10 1.92
N ALA A 58 4.25 -4.82 2.03
CA ALA A 58 4.75 -4.00 0.94
C ALA A 58 6.28 -4.13 0.85
N PHE A 59 6.96 -3.14 0.27
CA PHE A 59 8.42 -3.10 0.25
C PHE A 59 8.98 -3.17 1.68
N GLU A 60 10.10 -3.87 1.86
CA GLU A 60 10.75 -4.06 3.18
C GLU A 60 9.88 -4.72 4.27
N GLY A 61 8.77 -5.36 3.89
CA GLY A 61 7.87 -6.03 4.85
C GLY A 61 6.95 -5.07 5.60
N GLU A 62 6.81 -3.83 5.12
CA GLU A 62 5.93 -2.84 5.73
C GLU A 62 4.46 -3.22 5.63
N TYR A 63 3.73 -2.97 6.72
CA TYR A 63 2.28 -3.11 6.79
C TYR A 63 1.62 -1.77 7.06
N PHE A 64 0.41 -1.61 6.58
CA PHE A 64 -0.42 -0.44 6.86
C PHE A 64 -1.88 -0.83 6.99
N TYR A 65 -2.64 0.00 7.69
CA TYR A 65 -4.08 -0.15 7.79
C TYR A 65 -4.79 1.07 7.21
N GLY A 66 -5.89 0.84 6.52
CA GLY A 66 -6.80 1.88 6.05
C GLY A 66 -8.10 1.82 6.84
N LEU A 67 -8.63 2.98 7.24
CA LEU A 67 -9.98 3.12 7.78
C LEU A 67 -10.94 3.54 6.66
N PHE A 68 -12.15 2.99 6.69
CA PHE A 68 -13.21 3.26 5.75
C PHE A 68 -14.54 3.45 6.49
N ALA A 69 -15.42 4.26 5.93
CA ALA A 69 -16.82 4.39 6.33
C ALA A 69 -17.70 3.82 5.21
N GLU A 70 -18.77 3.09 5.57
CA GLU A 70 -19.67 2.49 4.58
C GLU A 70 -20.63 3.51 3.94
N HIS A 71 -21.22 4.41 4.75
CA HIS A 71 -22.31 5.30 4.31
C HIS A 71 -22.23 6.69 4.96
N PRO A 72 -21.98 7.77 4.19
CA PRO A 72 -21.50 7.73 2.81
C PRO A 72 -20.15 7.00 2.73
N PHE A 73 -19.84 6.38 1.59
CA PHE A 73 -18.54 5.74 1.40
C PHE A 73 -17.42 6.78 1.54
N GLN A 74 -16.53 6.59 2.52
CA GLN A 74 -15.36 7.43 2.71
C GLN A 74 -14.14 6.55 2.97
N GLN A 75 -13.03 6.89 2.32
CA GLN A 75 -11.73 6.32 2.61
C GLN A 75 -10.89 7.36 3.34
N TYR A 76 -10.22 6.94 4.41
CA TYR A 76 -9.28 7.78 5.14
C TYR A 76 -7.84 7.40 4.78
N GLU A 77 -6.91 8.29 5.07
CA GLU A 77 -5.47 8.03 4.91
C GLU A 77 -5.07 6.74 5.63
N SER A 78 -4.22 5.96 4.96
CA SER A 78 -3.65 4.76 5.56
C SER A 78 -2.53 5.14 6.54
N ARG A 79 -2.35 4.34 7.58
CA ARG A 79 -1.24 4.50 8.52
C ARG A 79 -0.32 3.30 8.50
N THR A 80 0.98 3.56 8.51
CA THR A 80 2.01 2.53 8.59
C THR A 80 2.08 1.94 10.00
N LEU A 81 2.11 0.62 10.08
CA LEU A 81 2.45 -0.15 11.28
C LEU A 81 3.96 -0.45 11.33
N GLY A 82 4.70 -0.07 10.28
CA GLY A 82 6.08 -0.48 10.08
C GLY A 82 6.19 -1.97 9.69
N PRO A 83 7.40 -2.53 9.77
CA PRO A 83 7.63 -3.94 9.50
C PRO A 83 7.04 -4.81 10.60
N LEU A 84 6.20 -5.77 10.22
CA LEU A 84 5.55 -6.70 11.15
C LEU A 84 5.85 -8.16 10.78
N ASN A 85 5.86 -9.04 11.78
CA ASN A 85 5.97 -10.48 11.59
C ASN A 85 4.60 -11.15 11.77
N ILE A 86 3.69 -10.87 10.84
CA ILE A 86 2.32 -11.39 10.77
C ILE A 86 2.02 -11.83 9.33
N GLU A 87 0.95 -12.60 9.14
CA GLU A 87 0.41 -12.86 7.80
C GLU A 87 -0.77 -11.91 7.54
N VAL A 88 -0.81 -11.26 6.38
CA VAL A 88 -1.88 -10.30 6.02
C VAL A 88 -3.30 -10.88 6.07
N THR A 89 -3.41 -12.20 5.86
CA THR A 89 -4.66 -12.95 5.92
C THR A 89 -5.12 -13.28 7.33
N THR A 90 -4.27 -13.04 8.35
CA THR A 90 -4.61 -13.25 9.74
C THR A 90 -5.76 -12.33 10.12
N THR A 91 -6.86 -12.91 10.60
CA THR A 91 -7.97 -12.12 11.11
C THR A 91 -7.55 -11.46 12.43
N PRO A 92 -7.54 -10.11 12.51
CA PRO A 92 -7.17 -9.43 13.73
C PRO A 92 -8.28 -9.54 14.78
N THR A 93 -7.90 -9.38 16.04
CA THR A 93 -8.88 -9.29 17.13
C THR A 93 -9.32 -7.85 17.30
N VAL A 94 -10.63 -7.61 17.37
CA VAL A 94 -11.20 -6.28 17.66
C VAL A 94 -11.83 -6.31 19.05
N LYS A 95 -11.43 -5.38 19.91
CA LYS A 95 -11.99 -5.19 21.24
C LYS A 95 -12.50 -3.76 21.39
N ALA A 96 -13.77 -3.60 21.73
CA ALA A 96 -14.31 -2.32 22.17
C ALA A 96 -13.76 -1.99 23.58
N GLU A 97 -13.21 -0.80 23.76
CA GLU A 97 -12.66 -0.35 25.05
C GLU A 97 -13.62 0.61 25.78
N ALA A 98 -14.18 1.58 25.04
CA ALA A 98 -15.15 2.55 25.51
C ALA A 98 -15.97 3.07 24.31
N ASP A 99 -16.99 3.89 24.53
CA ASP A 99 -17.87 4.45 23.50
C ASP A 99 -17.10 4.88 22.23
N GLY A 100 -17.20 4.07 21.16
CA GLY A 100 -16.55 4.34 19.88
C GLY A 100 -15.02 4.18 19.84
N VAL A 101 -14.40 3.68 20.90
CA VAL A 101 -12.96 3.40 20.98
C VAL A 101 -12.71 1.91 20.83
N TYR A 102 -11.93 1.55 19.82
CA TYR A 102 -11.62 0.16 19.50
C TYR A 102 -10.12 -0.08 19.50
N ARG A 103 -9.72 -1.18 20.12
CA ARG A 103 -8.38 -1.75 20.01
C ARG A 103 -8.40 -2.90 19.02
N ILE A 104 -7.59 -2.78 17.98
CA ILE A 104 -7.35 -3.78 16.95
C ILE A 104 -5.98 -4.39 17.22
N THR A 105 -5.91 -5.71 17.37
CA THR A 105 -4.66 -6.46 17.51
C THR A 105 -4.40 -7.24 16.23
N TRP A 106 -3.32 -6.90 15.52
CA TRP A 106 -3.02 -7.34 14.14
C TRP A 106 -2.41 -8.75 14.04
N GLY A 107 -2.41 -9.53 15.12
CA GLY A 107 -1.86 -10.88 15.15
C GLY A 107 -2.38 -11.71 16.31
N SER A 108 -1.96 -12.96 16.37
CA SER A 108 -2.42 -13.95 17.35
C SER A 108 -1.52 -14.11 18.58
N LYS A 109 -0.31 -13.52 18.55
CA LYS A 109 0.66 -13.62 19.65
C LYS A 109 0.35 -12.62 20.78
N PRO A 110 0.77 -12.90 22.03
CA PRO A 110 0.53 -12.00 23.17
C PRO A 110 1.13 -10.59 23.00
N ASP A 111 2.24 -10.49 22.26
CA ASP A 111 2.96 -9.26 21.93
C ASP A 111 2.62 -8.72 20.53
N ALA A 112 1.50 -9.17 19.95
CA ALA A 112 1.08 -8.74 18.63
C ALA A 112 0.87 -7.22 18.58
N PRO A 113 1.26 -6.58 17.45
CA PRO A 113 1.07 -5.15 17.27
C PRO A 113 -0.41 -4.81 17.31
N TYR A 114 -0.71 -3.62 17.78
CA TYR A 114 -2.07 -3.12 17.95
C TYR A 114 -2.21 -1.67 17.49
N THR A 115 -3.45 -1.27 17.28
CA THR A 115 -3.87 0.10 17.04
C THR A 115 -5.12 0.38 17.86
N VAL A 116 -5.21 1.58 18.44
CA VAL A 116 -6.38 2.10 19.12
C VAL A 116 -6.91 3.29 18.33
N ILE A 117 -8.18 3.19 17.94
CA ILE A 117 -8.88 4.23 17.18
C ILE A 117 -10.12 4.68 17.94
N ASP A 118 -10.46 5.94 17.77
CA ASP A 118 -11.66 6.57 18.32
C ASP A 118 -12.48 7.13 17.16
N VAL A 119 -13.51 6.38 16.76
CA VAL A 119 -14.32 6.71 15.59
C VAL A 119 -15.40 7.76 15.90
N ILE A 120 -15.74 7.98 17.17
CA ILE A 120 -16.66 9.05 17.57
C ILE A 120 -15.99 10.41 17.45
N HIS A 121 -14.75 10.53 17.92
CA HIS A 121 -13.98 11.77 17.84
C HIS A 121 -13.15 11.88 16.56
N GLY A 122 -13.24 10.89 15.67
CA GLY A 122 -12.60 10.90 14.37
C GLY A 122 -11.06 10.97 14.46
N LYS A 123 -10.44 10.18 15.35
CA LYS A 123 -8.99 10.22 15.57
C LYS A 123 -8.36 8.83 15.78
N TYR A 124 -7.10 8.71 15.40
CA TYR A 124 -6.19 7.68 15.87
C TYR A 124 -5.75 8.03 17.29
N VAL A 125 -5.93 7.13 18.25
CA VAL A 125 -5.53 7.37 19.65
C VAL A 125 -4.07 7.01 19.84
N GLU A 126 -3.70 5.79 19.45
CA GLU A 126 -2.39 5.21 19.69
C GLU A 126 -2.18 4.00 18.79
N ASP A 127 -0.94 3.66 18.46
CA ASP A 127 -0.63 2.39 17.83
C ASP A 127 0.78 1.91 18.22
N SER A 128 1.09 0.66 17.87
CA SER A 128 2.37 0.02 18.21
C SER A 128 3.56 0.56 17.43
N ASN A 129 3.34 1.37 16.39
CA ASN A 129 4.41 2.02 15.68
C ASN A 129 4.74 3.36 16.37
N PRO A 130 5.89 3.48 17.05
CA PRO A 130 6.24 4.68 17.81
C PRO A 130 6.45 5.91 16.91
N ALA A 131 6.59 5.75 15.60
CA ALA A 131 6.67 6.85 14.65
C ALA A 131 5.33 7.58 14.44
N ASN A 132 4.21 6.93 14.77
CA ASN A 132 2.90 7.54 14.66
C ASN A 132 2.59 8.39 15.89
N GLU A 133 2.34 9.69 15.67
CA GLU A 133 1.88 10.56 16.74
C GLU A 133 0.50 10.14 17.26
N ARG A 134 0.33 10.23 18.58
CA ARG A 134 -0.91 9.94 19.30
C ARG A 134 -1.96 11.01 19.07
N ASN A 135 -3.24 10.63 19.22
CA ASN A 135 -4.41 11.52 19.16
C ASN A 135 -4.53 12.36 17.87
N GLN A 136 -4.13 11.80 16.74
CA GLN A 136 -4.14 12.48 15.46
C GLN A 136 -5.51 12.29 14.76
N PRO A 137 -6.04 13.30 14.06
CA PRO A 137 -7.33 13.17 13.36
C PRO A 137 -7.25 12.21 12.16
N PHE A 138 -8.37 11.58 11.81
CA PHE A 138 -8.54 10.94 10.51
C PHE A 138 -8.58 12.00 9.41
N LYS A 139 -7.76 11.82 8.38
CA LYS A 139 -7.77 12.67 7.18
C LYS A 139 -8.42 11.90 6.04
N LEU A 140 -9.33 12.54 5.31
CA LEU A 140 -9.94 11.95 4.13
C LEU A 140 -8.86 11.72 3.07
N TYR A 141 -8.80 10.49 2.54
CA TYR A 141 -7.89 10.17 1.47
C TYR A 141 -8.22 11.02 0.24
N HIS A 142 -7.26 11.85 -0.18
CA HIS A 142 -7.37 12.62 -1.41
C HIS A 142 -6.56 11.92 -2.50
N PHE A 143 -7.26 11.30 -3.45
CA PHE A 143 -6.64 10.82 -4.66
C PHE A 143 -6.50 12.00 -5.63
N GLU A 144 -5.29 12.52 -5.79
CA GLU A 144 -4.96 13.35 -6.95
C GLU A 144 -4.53 12.42 -8.09
N PRO A 145 -5.31 12.30 -9.19
CA PRO A 145 -4.86 11.53 -10.34
C PRO A 145 -3.60 12.18 -10.88
N PRO A 146 -2.51 11.43 -11.11
CA PRO A 146 -1.21 11.99 -11.53
C PRO A 146 -1.20 12.66 -12.92
N ASN A 147 -2.37 12.84 -13.57
CA ASN A 147 -2.47 13.47 -14.89
C ASN A 147 -3.82 14.13 -15.21
N CYS A 148 -4.68 14.41 -14.22
CA CYS A 148 -5.83 15.28 -14.49
C CYS A 148 -5.35 16.73 -14.53
N GLN A 149 -4.89 17.19 -15.69
CA GLN A 149 -4.80 18.62 -15.96
C GLN A 149 -6.17 19.22 -15.63
N LYS A 150 -6.21 20.11 -14.64
CA LYS A 150 -7.39 20.93 -14.37
C LYS A 150 -7.80 21.56 -15.71
N PRO A 151 -9.03 21.35 -16.22
CA PRO A 151 -9.44 22.03 -17.44
C PRO A 151 -9.24 23.52 -17.20
N VAL A 152 -8.46 24.16 -18.07
CA VAL A 152 -8.30 25.61 -18.07
C VAL A 152 -9.68 26.17 -18.34
N ILE A 153 -10.32 26.71 -17.30
CA ILE A 153 -11.55 27.48 -17.47
C ILE A 153 -11.12 28.75 -18.23
N GLN A 154 -11.31 28.75 -19.55
CA GLN A 154 -11.27 29.99 -20.31
C GLN A 154 -12.53 30.77 -19.92
N ASN A 155 -12.36 31.78 -19.07
CA ASN A 155 -13.35 32.84 -18.95
C ASN A 155 -13.42 33.54 -20.31
N ASN A 156 -14.36 33.12 -21.14
CA ASN A 156 -14.80 33.93 -22.27
C ASN A 156 -15.75 34.99 -21.73
N ASP A 157 -15.17 36.00 -21.07
CA ASP A 157 -15.78 37.32 -20.97
C ASP A 157 -15.32 38.11 -22.20
N GLN A 158 -16.09 38.02 -23.29
CA GLN A 158 -16.22 39.06 -24.32
C GLN A 158 -17.56 38.93 -25.05
#